data_AF-A0A7K9END3-F1
#
_entry.id   AF-A0A7K9END3-F1
#
_cell.length_a   1.000
_cell.length_b   1.000
_cell.length_c   1.000
_cell.angle_alpha   90.00
_cell.angle_beta   90.00
_cell.angle_gamma   90.00
#
_symmetry.space_group_name_H-M   'P 1'
#
loop_
_entity.id
_entity.type
_entity.pdbx_description
1 polymer ?
#
loop_
_entity_poly.entity_id
_entity_poly.type
_entity_poly.pdbx_seq_one_letter_code
_entity_poly.pdbx_strand_id
1 'polypeptide(L)'
;LSVYTTTRSNIGAESNTDLVLNVEDFDIESKFERTVNVSVPKKTRNNGTLYAYIFLHHAGILPWHDSKQVHIVSPLTTYMVPKPEEINLLTGESATQQIEAEKQTNALDEPVSHWRSRLTLNVMVEDFVFDGSSLPADVHRYMKMVQLGKTVHYLPILFIDQLSNRVKDLMVINRSTTELPLTVSYDKISLGKLRFWIHMQDAVYSLQQFGFSEKDADEVKGIFVDTNLYFLALTFFVAAFHLLFDFLAFKNDISFWKKKRSMIGMSTKAVLWRCFSTVVIFLFLLDEQTSLLVLIPAGVGAVIELWKVKKALKMTIKWQGLRPKIQFGTYNDSEKKTEEYDTQAMKYLSYLLYPLCIGGAGYSLLNVKYKSWYSWLINSFVNGVYAFGFLFMLPQLFVNYKMKSVAHLPWKAFTYKAFNTFIDDIFAFIITMPTSHRLACFRDDVVFLVYLYQRWLYPVDKSRVNEYGESYEEKPKKKAHRE
;
A
#
# COMPACT_ATOMS: atom_id res chain seq x y z
N LEU A 1 18.14 -36.33 0.02
CA LEU A 1 16.89 -35.53 -0.01
C LEU A 1 16.12 -35.90 -1.26
N SER A 2 14.85 -36.30 -1.14
CA SER A 2 14.03 -36.69 -2.28
C SER A 2 12.72 -35.91 -2.33
N VAL A 3 12.33 -35.43 -3.51
CA VAL A 3 11.09 -34.71 -3.76
C VAL A 3 10.25 -35.49 -4.75
N TYR A 4 9.04 -35.85 -4.33
CA TYR A 4 8.04 -36.54 -5.14
C TYR A 4 6.82 -35.65 -5.33
N THR A 5 6.10 -35.80 -6.43
CA THR A 5 4.81 -35.12 -6.64
C THR A 5 3.67 -36.11 -6.73
N THR A 6 2.50 -35.69 -6.26
CA THR A 6 1.27 -36.48 -6.36
C THR A 6 0.03 -35.61 -6.32
N THR A 7 -1.08 -36.14 -6.82
CA THR A 7 -2.40 -35.49 -6.77
C THR A 7 -3.18 -35.81 -5.49
N ARG A 8 -2.61 -36.61 -4.58
CA ARG A 8 -3.25 -37.03 -3.32
C ARG A 8 -2.63 -36.34 -2.11
N SER A 9 -3.47 -35.93 -1.17
CA SER A 9 -3.04 -35.30 0.08
C SER A 9 -2.44 -36.27 1.10
N ASN A 10 -2.61 -37.58 0.92
CA ASN A 10 -1.96 -38.61 1.75
C ASN A 10 -1.41 -39.74 0.85
N ILE A 11 -0.20 -40.21 1.13
CA ILE A 11 0.44 -41.33 0.46
C ILE A 11 0.55 -42.50 1.44
N GLY A 12 -0.15 -43.60 1.12
CA GLY A 12 -0.05 -44.85 1.88
C GLY A 12 0.98 -45.85 1.31
N ALA A 13 1.36 -45.72 0.04
CA ALA A 13 2.34 -46.57 -0.65
C ALA A 13 2.87 -45.87 -1.92
N GLU A 14 3.97 -46.36 -2.50
CA GLU A 14 4.68 -45.87 -3.70
C GLU A 14 3.79 -45.64 -4.95
N SER A 15 2.56 -46.16 -4.95
CA SER A 15 1.63 -45.97 -6.07
C SER A 15 1.20 -44.50 -6.24
N ASN A 16 1.36 -43.96 -7.45
CA ASN A 16 0.93 -42.62 -7.88
C ASN A 16 1.80 -41.45 -7.37
N THR A 17 3.11 -41.66 -7.27
CA THR A 17 4.09 -40.61 -6.99
C THR A 17 5.10 -40.52 -8.11
N ASP A 18 5.35 -39.31 -8.60
CA ASP A 18 6.37 -39.05 -9.61
C ASP A 18 7.61 -38.48 -8.92
N LEU A 19 8.77 -39.10 -9.12
CA LEU A 19 10.04 -38.58 -8.59
C LEU A 19 10.45 -37.36 -9.41
N VAL A 20 10.62 -36.22 -8.73
CA VAL A 20 10.96 -34.93 -9.36
C VAL A 20 12.43 -34.58 -9.14
N LEU A 21 12.95 -34.81 -7.93
CA LEU A 21 14.33 -34.50 -7.58
C LEU A 21 14.84 -35.53 -6.57
N ASN A 22 16.00 -36.11 -6.82
CA ASN A 22 16.76 -36.88 -5.83
C ASN A 22 18.16 -36.27 -5.69
N VAL A 23 18.56 -35.97 -4.46
CA VAL A 23 19.90 -35.53 -4.09
C VAL A 23 20.49 -36.58 -3.19
N GLU A 24 21.37 -37.42 -3.76
CA GLU A 24 22.00 -38.55 -3.08
C GLU A 24 23.03 -38.08 -2.04
N ASP A 25 23.98 -37.25 -2.45
CA ASP A 25 25.00 -36.64 -1.57
C ASP A 25 24.50 -35.31 -0.97
N PHE A 26 23.44 -35.37 -0.18
CA PHE A 26 22.88 -34.19 0.47
C PHE A 26 23.73 -33.75 1.67
N ASP A 27 24.54 -32.71 1.48
CA ASP A 27 25.24 -32.02 2.57
C ASP A 27 24.36 -30.92 3.17
N ILE A 28 24.05 -31.08 4.47
CA ILE A 28 23.20 -30.19 5.26
C ILE A 28 23.79 -28.77 5.35
N GLU A 29 25.11 -28.63 5.31
CA GLU A 29 25.77 -27.32 5.43
C GLU A 29 25.78 -26.55 4.09
N SER A 30 25.66 -27.27 2.98
CA SER A 30 25.76 -26.71 1.63
C SER A 30 24.43 -26.18 1.12
N LYS A 31 24.39 -24.89 0.76
CA LYS A 31 23.25 -24.30 0.06
C LYS A 31 23.22 -24.77 -1.39
N PHE A 32 22.04 -25.09 -1.92
CA PHE A 32 21.88 -25.33 -3.36
C PHE A 32 20.55 -24.80 -3.91
N GLU A 33 20.51 -24.63 -5.22
CA GLU A 33 19.31 -24.30 -5.97
C GLU A 33 19.30 -25.11 -7.27
N ARG A 34 18.20 -25.82 -7.54
CA ARG A 34 18.04 -26.66 -8.73
C ARG A 34 16.66 -26.45 -9.35
N THR A 35 16.63 -26.16 -10.64
CA THR A 35 15.38 -26.07 -11.40
C THR A 35 15.13 -27.38 -12.13
N VAL A 36 13.94 -27.93 -11.97
CA VAL A 36 13.48 -29.20 -12.56
C VAL A 36 12.12 -29.02 -13.20
N ASN A 37 11.87 -29.69 -14.32
CA ASN A 37 10.56 -29.66 -14.97
C ASN A 37 9.65 -30.71 -14.34
N VAL A 38 8.48 -30.28 -13.87
CA VAL A 38 7.50 -31.13 -13.22
C VAL A 38 6.34 -31.39 -14.18
N SER A 39 6.04 -32.66 -14.40
CA SER A 39 4.85 -33.08 -15.15
C SER A 39 3.59 -32.70 -14.39
N VAL A 40 2.63 -32.06 -15.09
CA VAL A 40 1.38 -31.57 -14.53
C VAL A 40 0.24 -32.53 -14.91
N PRO A 41 -0.28 -33.33 -13.96
CA PRO A 41 -1.33 -34.30 -14.25
C PRO A 41 -2.61 -33.65 -14.75
N LYS A 42 -3.42 -34.39 -15.53
CA LYS A 42 -4.71 -33.91 -16.05
C LYS A 42 -5.65 -33.40 -14.95
N LYS A 43 -5.60 -34.01 -13.76
CA LYS A 43 -6.37 -33.54 -12.59
C LYS A 43 -5.97 -32.12 -12.17
N THR A 44 -4.67 -31.83 -12.13
CA THR A 44 -4.15 -30.50 -11.77
C THR A 44 -4.48 -29.47 -12.84
N ARG A 45 -4.36 -29.83 -14.12
CA ARG A 45 -4.78 -28.98 -15.26
C ARG A 45 -6.29 -28.67 -15.27
N ASN A 46 -7.08 -29.51 -14.63
CA ASN A 46 -8.52 -29.32 -14.41
C ASN A 46 -8.81 -28.74 -13.02
N ASN A 47 -8.02 -27.75 -12.60
CA ASN A 47 -8.20 -27.02 -11.34
C ASN A 47 -8.00 -27.88 -10.07
N GLY A 48 -7.22 -28.95 -10.14
CA GLY A 48 -6.89 -29.81 -9.00
C GLY A 48 -5.59 -29.43 -8.30
N THR A 49 -5.43 -29.80 -7.03
CA THR A 49 -4.20 -29.53 -6.29
C THR A 49 -3.10 -30.54 -6.63
N LEU A 50 -1.87 -30.05 -6.83
CA LEU A 50 -0.66 -30.89 -6.86
C LEU A 50 0.13 -30.71 -5.57
N TYR A 51 0.56 -31.82 -4.96
CA TYR A 51 1.34 -31.83 -3.73
C TYR A 51 2.77 -32.26 -4.01
N ALA A 52 3.73 -31.60 -3.37
CA ALA A 52 5.11 -32.06 -3.24
C ALA A 52 5.30 -32.74 -1.88
N TYR A 53 5.82 -33.96 -1.90
CA TYR A 53 6.29 -34.70 -0.74
C TYR A 53 7.80 -34.64 -0.71
N ILE A 54 8.33 -34.07 0.35
CA ILE A 54 9.76 -33.89 0.55
C ILE A 54 10.20 -34.83 1.66
N PHE A 55 11.16 -35.68 1.35
CA PHE A 55 11.71 -36.69 2.26
C PHE A 55 13.18 -36.42 2.54
N LEU A 56 13.54 -36.45 3.82
CA LEU A 56 14.89 -36.59 4.30
C LEU A 56 15.06 -38.01 4.85
N HIS A 57 15.93 -38.80 4.23
CA HIS A 57 16.14 -40.22 4.51
C HIS A 57 17.60 -40.60 4.23
N HIS A 58 18.00 -41.79 4.67
CA HIS A 58 19.34 -42.31 4.43
C HIS A 58 19.60 -42.55 2.93
N ALA A 59 20.82 -42.24 2.49
CA ALA A 59 21.26 -42.48 1.12
C ALA A 59 21.19 -43.97 0.75
N GLY A 60 20.79 -44.26 -0.49
CA GLY A 60 20.65 -45.65 -0.99
C GLY A 60 19.42 -46.42 -0.50
N ILE A 61 18.60 -45.84 0.39
CA ILE A 61 17.35 -46.45 0.88
C ILE A 61 16.17 -45.62 0.37
N LEU A 62 15.14 -46.28 -0.18
CA LEU A 62 13.91 -45.58 -0.58
C LEU A 62 13.21 -45.00 0.66
N PRO A 63 12.62 -43.79 0.58
CA PRO A 63 11.97 -43.15 1.73
C PRO A 63 10.97 -44.08 2.44
N TRP A 64 10.15 -44.79 1.66
CA TRP A 64 9.11 -45.71 2.15
C TRP A 64 9.63 -46.84 3.04
N HIS A 65 10.92 -47.20 2.92
CA HIS A 65 11.55 -48.26 3.68
C HIS A 65 12.41 -47.75 4.85
N ASP A 66 12.61 -46.43 4.97
CA ASP A 66 13.40 -45.84 6.05
C ASP A 66 12.53 -45.48 7.25
N SER A 67 12.67 -46.23 8.34
CA SER A 67 11.98 -45.96 9.62
C SER A 67 12.31 -44.58 10.21
N LYS A 68 13.51 -44.05 9.91
CA LYS A 68 14.04 -42.77 10.41
C LYS A 68 13.84 -41.63 9.41
N GLN A 69 12.99 -41.80 8.40
CA GLN A 69 12.66 -40.71 7.50
C GLN A 69 11.92 -39.57 8.19
N VAL A 70 12.17 -38.35 7.75
CA VAL A 70 11.38 -37.15 8.03
C VAL A 70 10.74 -36.73 6.72
N HIS A 71 9.44 -36.43 6.75
CA HIS A 71 8.74 -35.97 5.58
C HIS A 71 7.84 -34.77 5.88
N ILE A 72 7.64 -33.96 4.86
CA ILE A 72 6.72 -32.82 4.90
C ILE A 72 6.01 -32.73 3.54
N VAL A 73 4.78 -32.24 3.57
CA VAL A 73 3.92 -32.12 2.38
C VAL A 73 3.62 -30.64 2.16
N SER A 74 3.76 -30.16 0.93
CA SER A 74 3.37 -28.81 0.56
C SER A 74 2.59 -28.80 -0.75
N PRO A 75 1.48 -28.05 -0.86
CA PRO A 75 0.81 -27.83 -2.13
C PRO A 75 1.70 -26.96 -3.03
N LEU A 76 1.92 -27.43 -4.26
CA LEU A 76 2.57 -26.70 -5.36
C LEU A 76 1.61 -25.79 -6.12
N THR A 77 0.32 -25.90 -5.83
CA THR A 77 -0.74 -25.10 -6.46
C THR A 77 -1.53 -24.32 -5.43
N THR A 78 -1.99 -23.13 -5.80
CA THR A 78 -2.85 -22.27 -4.97
C THR A 78 -4.00 -21.72 -5.79
N TYR A 79 -5.15 -21.46 -5.18
CA TYR A 79 -6.34 -20.98 -5.89
C TYR A 79 -6.44 -19.47 -5.76
N MET A 80 -6.54 -18.75 -6.88
CA MET A 80 -6.71 -17.30 -6.88
C MET A 80 -7.65 -16.85 -7.99
N VAL A 81 -8.37 -15.76 -7.73
CA VAL A 81 -9.16 -15.02 -8.72
C VAL A 81 -8.18 -14.25 -9.62
N PRO A 82 -8.20 -14.44 -10.95
CA PRO A 82 -7.31 -13.73 -11.85
C PRO A 82 -7.57 -12.21 -11.81
N LYS A 83 -6.51 -11.39 -11.88
CA LYS A 83 -6.65 -9.93 -11.95
C LYS A 83 -7.18 -9.53 -13.34
N PRO A 84 -8.11 -8.56 -13.43
CA PRO A 84 -8.55 -8.03 -14.71
C PRO A 84 -7.38 -7.34 -15.44
N GLU A 85 -7.19 -7.62 -16.72
CA GLU A 85 -6.15 -7.00 -17.54
C GLU A 85 -6.46 -5.51 -17.83
N GLU A 86 -5.43 -4.67 -17.86
CA GLU A 86 -5.57 -3.24 -18.21
C GLU A 86 -5.65 -3.06 -19.73
N ILE A 87 -6.74 -2.45 -20.21
CA ILE A 87 -7.03 -2.29 -21.63
C ILE A 87 -6.84 -0.85 -22.10
N ASN A 88 -6.53 -0.67 -23.39
CA ASN A 88 -6.60 0.64 -24.03
C ASN A 88 -8.06 0.96 -24.39
N LEU A 89 -8.57 2.11 -23.97
CA LEU A 89 -9.99 2.46 -24.11
C LEU A 89 -10.43 2.81 -25.53
N LEU A 90 -9.49 3.23 -26.41
CA LEU A 90 -9.78 3.73 -27.76
C LEU A 90 -9.30 2.82 -28.90
N THR A 91 -8.16 2.15 -28.75
CA THR A 91 -7.66 1.22 -29.77
C THR A 91 -8.38 -0.11 -29.62
N GLY A 92 -9.51 -0.23 -30.30
CA GLY A 92 -10.38 -1.41 -30.33
C GLY A 92 -9.75 -2.67 -30.95
N GLU A 93 -8.62 -3.15 -30.44
CA GLU A 93 -8.19 -4.56 -30.58
C GLU A 93 -9.16 -5.53 -29.84
N SER A 94 -10.24 -4.97 -29.29
CA SER A 94 -11.12 -5.58 -28.32
C SER A 94 -12.48 -5.98 -28.87
N ALA A 95 -12.70 -6.20 -30.18
CA ALA A 95 -13.93 -6.89 -30.58
C ALA A 95 -13.87 -8.38 -30.19
N THR A 96 -12.71 -9.01 -30.40
CA THR A 96 -12.46 -10.40 -29.96
C THR A 96 -12.19 -10.47 -28.46
N GLN A 97 -11.43 -9.50 -27.90
CA GLN A 97 -11.11 -9.47 -26.48
C GLN A 97 -12.26 -8.96 -25.60
N GLN A 98 -13.21 -8.13 -26.05
CA GLN A 98 -14.40 -7.79 -25.23
C GLN A 98 -15.39 -8.95 -25.15
N ILE A 99 -15.58 -9.72 -26.23
CA ILE A 99 -16.45 -10.90 -26.21
C ILE A 99 -15.80 -12.02 -25.39
N GLU A 100 -14.47 -12.18 -25.46
CA GLU A 100 -13.73 -13.06 -24.56
C GLU A 100 -13.70 -12.53 -23.13
N ALA A 101 -13.54 -11.23 -22.89
CA ALA A 101 -13.56 -10.63 -21.55
C ALA A 101 -14.95 -10.65 -20.91
N GLU A 102 -16.05 -10.50 -21.66
CA GLU A 102 -17.42 -10.61 -21.13
C GLU A 102 -17.84 -12.08 -20.86
N LYS A 103 -17.40 -13.02 -21.70
CA LYS A 103 -17.52 -14.47 -21.41
C LYS A 103 -16.59 -14.91 -20.29
N GLN A 104 -15.41 -14.32 -20.18
CA GLN A 104 -14.48 -14.54 -19.09
C GLN A 104 -14.96 -13.84 -17.81
N THR A 105 -15.62 -12.69 -17.80
CA THR A 105 -16.11 -12.06 -16.55
C THR A 105 -17.12 -12.95 -15.82
N ASN A 106 -17.90 -13.76 -16.55
CA ASN A 106 -18.78 -14.75 -15.93
C ASN A 106 -18.02 -16.02 -15.45
N ALA A 107 -16.77 -16.22 -15.87
CA ALA A 107 -15.88 -17.34 -15.49
C ALA A 107 -14.66 -16.92 -14.65
N LEU A 108 -14.40 -15.61 -14.49
CA LEU A 108 -13.27 -14.98 -13.79
C LEU A 108 -13.58 -14.80 -12.31
N ASP A 109 -14.84 -14.90 -11.89
CA ASP A 109 -15.22 -15.03 -10.48
C ASP A 109 -14.90 -16.43 -9.92
N GLU A 110 -14.57 -17.41 -10.78
CA GLU A 110 -14.18 -18.74 -10.35
C GLU A 110 -12.67 -18.80 -10.06
N PRO A 111 -12.25 -19.26 -8.87
CA PRO A 111 -10.84 -19.35 -8.53
C PRO A 111 -10.11 -20.38 -9.40
N VAL A 112 -9.04 -19.95 -10.07
CA VAL A 112 -8.19 -20.78 -10.94
C VAL A 112 -6.92 -21.21 -10.20
N SER A 113 -6.44 -22.42 -10.49
CA SER A 113 -5.20 -22.97 -9.95
C SER A 113 -3.99 -22.25 -10.55
N HIS A 114 -3.18 -21.71 -9.66
CA HIS A 114 -1.90 -21.10 -9.96
C HIS A 114 -0.76 -21.99 -9.45
N TRP A 115 0.34 -22.01 -10.20
CA TRP A 115 1.56 -22.75 -9.94
C TRP A 115 2.52 -21.96 -9.08
N ARG A 116 3.07 -22.63 -8.06
CA ARG A 116 4.20 -22.14 -7.26
C ARG A 116 5.50 -22.63 -7.90
N SER A 117 6.20 -21.71 -8.54
CA SER A 117 7.44 -21.97 -9.28
C SER A 117 8.65 -22.23 -8.38
N ARG A 118 8.55 -21.97 -7.07
CA ARG A 118 9.64 -22.10 -6.11
C ARG A 118 9.24 -22.94 -4.89
N LEU A 119 10.13 -23.84 -4.48
CA LEU A 119 10.03 -24.63 -3.27
C LEU A 119 11.28 -24.41 -2.43
N THR A 120 11.16 -23.61 -1.37
CA THR A 120 12.26 -23.30 -0.45
C THR A 120 12.21 -24.22 0.75
N LEU A 121 13.27 -25.00 0.95
CA LEU A 121 13.43 -26.01 1.98
C LEU A 121 14.49 -25.58 2.97
N ASN A 122 14.22 -25.79 4.25
CA ASN A 122 15.16 -25.52 5.32
C ASN A 122 15.31 -26.71 6.25
N VAL A 123 16.54 -27.03 6.62
CA VAL A 123 16.85 -28.00 7.67
C VAL A 123 17.50 -27.27 8.83
N MET A 124 17.01 -27.51 10.03
CA MET A 124 17.60 -26.97 11.24
C MET A 124 18.90 -27.73 11.56
N VAL A 125 20.00 -26.99 11.71
CA VAL A 125 21.35 -27.56 11.88
C VAL A 125 21.88 -27.38 13.31
N GLU A 126 21.29 -26.45 14.07
CA GLU A 126 21.66 -26.24 15.47
C GLU A 126 21.10 -27.34 16.36
N ASP A 127 21.99 -28.09 17.00
CA ASP A 127 21.61 -29.04 18.03
C ASP A 127 21.18 -28.30 19.30
N PHE A 128 20.07 -28.72 19.90
CA PHE A 128 19.63 -28.21 21.18
C PHE A 128 19.09 -29.33 22.06
N VAL A 129 19.47 -29.31 23.34
CA VAL A 129 18.99 -30.26 24.35
C VAL A 129 17.91 -29.59 25.16
N PHE A 130 16.84 -30.33 25.46
CA PHE A 130 15.71 -29.83 26.21
C PHE A 130 15.14 -30.93 27.10
N ASP A 131 14.61 -30.54 28.25
CA ASP A 131 13.79 -31.44 29.06
C ASP A 131 12.42 -31.59 28.38
N GLY A 132 11.88 -32.81 28.34
CA GLY A 132 10.63 -33.10 27.62
C GLY A 132 9.43 -32.23 28.02
N SER A 133 9.42 -31.69 29.24
CA SER A 133 8.41 -30.76 29.76
C SER A 133 8.63 -29.29 29.36
N SER A 134 9.81 -28.95 28.85
CA SER A 134 10.23 -27.58 28.53
C SER A 134 10.19 -27.25 27.03
N LEU A 135 9.79 -28.22 26.18
CA LEU A 135 9.81 -28.03 24.74
C LEU A 135 8.71 -27.02 24.32
N PRO A 136 9.09 -25.92 23.64
CA PRO A 136 8.13 -24.97 23.11
C PRO A 136 7.19 -25.62 22.08
N ALA A 137 5.87 -25.39 22.23
CA ALA A 137 4.85 -26.04 21.41
C ALA A 137 4.93 -25.66 19.91
N ASP A 138 5.50 -24.49 19.60
CA ASP A 138 5.77 -23.99 18.25
C ASP A 138 6.68 -24.93 17.46
N VAL A 139 7.75 -25.42 18.07
CA VAL A 139 8.71 -26.31 17.40
C VAL A 139 8.25 -27.76 17.44
N HIS A 140 7.53 -28.16 18.51
CA HIS A 140 7.11 -29.54 18.74
C HIS A 140 6.35 -30.15 17.54
N ARG A 141 5.52 -29.37 16.84
CA ARG A 141 4.76 -29.81 15.65
C ARG A 141 5.65 -30.30 14.49
N TYR A 142 6.88 -29.81 14.42
CA TYR A 142 7.84 -30.14 13.36
C TYR A 142 8.85 -31.21 13.78
N MET A 143 8.81 -31.66 15.04
CA MET A 143 9.76 -32.62 15.60
C MET A 143 9.21 -34.03 15.54
N LYS A 144 9.98 -34.94 14.95
CA LYS A 144 9.72 -36.39 15.05
C LYS A 144 10.67 -36.99 16.08
N MET A 145 10.11 -37.43 17.20
CA MET A 145 10.86 -38.05 18.29
C MET A 145 10.99 -39.56 18.06
N VAL A 146 12.18 -40.10 18.31
CA VAL A 146 12.49 -41.53 18.23
C VAL A 146 13.18 -41.96 19.52
N GLN A 147 12.68 -43.03 20.12
CA GLN A 147 13.30 -43.65 21.29
C GLN A 147 14.50 -44.51 20.84
N LEU A 148 15.71 -44.16 21.28
CA LEU A 148 16.89 -45.04 21.16
C LEU A 148 17.26 -45.54 22.57
N GLY A 149 16.76 -46.72 22.93
CA GLY A 149 17.02 -47.32 24.24
C GLY A 149 16.41 -46.50 25.37
N LYS A 150 17.24 -45.90 26.24
CA LYS A 150 16.78 -45.08 27.38
C LYS A 150 16.67 -43.58 27.05
N THR A 151 17.19 -43.12 25.92
CA THR A 151 17.19 -41.71 25.53
C THR A 151 16.20 -41.46 24.38
N VAL A 152 15.59 -40.28 24.39
CA VAL A 152 14.73 -39.79 23.30
C VAL A 152 15.59 -38.87 22.44
N HIS A 153 15.61 -39.12 21.13
CA HIS A 153 16.27 -38.23 20.16
C HIS A 153 15.22 -37.68 19.20
N TYR A 154 15.41 -36.44 18.73
CA TYR A 154 14.62 -35.91 17.63
C TYR A 154 15.34 -36.13 16.31
N LEU A 155 14.58 -36.39 15.25
CA LEU A 155 15.10 -36.38 13.88
C LEU A 155 15.24 -34.93 13.38
N PRO A 156 16.08 -34.69 12.35
CA PRO A 156 16.29 -33.35 11.82
C PRO A 156 14.98 -32.65 11.47
N ILE A 157 14.86 -31.38 11.88
CA ILE A 157 13.65 -30.60 11.65
C ILE A 157 13.69 -30.05 10.23
N LEU A 158 12.80 -30.56 9.39
CA LEU A 158 12.60 -30.10 8.02
C LEU A 158 11.44 -29.09 7.99
N PHE A 159 11.72 -27.90 7.49
CA PHE A 159 10.79 -26.78 7.38
C PHE A 159 10.66 -26.35 5.92
N ILE A 160 9.45 -25.96 5.51
CA ILE A 160 9.21 -25.37 4.18
C ILE A 160 8.89 -23.91 4.40
N ASP A 161 9.67 -23.04 3.77
CA ASP A 161 9.39 -21.62 3.75
C ASP A 161 8.26 -21.34 2.75
N GLN A 162 7.04 -21.31 3.27
CA GLN A 162 5.83 -20.94 2.53
C GLN A 162 5.68 -19.42 2.37
N LEU A 163 6.43 -18.64 3.16
CA LEU A 163 6.31 -17.20 3.20
C LEU A 163 7.10 -16.56 2.06
N SER A 164 8.19 -17.19 1.63
CA SER A 164 8.92 -16.87 0.41
C SER A 164 8.08 -16.96 -0.88
N ASN A 165 6.96 -17.70 -0.87
CA ASN A 165 6.08 -17.80 -2.03
C ASN A 165 5.16 -16.59 -2.11
N ARG A 166 5.47 -15.69 -3.04
CA ARG A 166 4.71 -14.46 -3.29
C ARG A 166 3.65 -14.64 -4.36
N VAL A 167 2.54 -13.91 -4.23
CA VAL A 167 1.45 -13.87 -5.22
C VAL A 167 1.96 -13.42 -6.59
N LYS A 168 2.93 -12.49 -6.63
CA LYS A 168 3.52 -11.96 -7.87
C LYS A 168 4.27 -13.02 -8.69
N ASP A 169 4.73 -14.10 -8.07
CA ASP A 169 5.56 -15.15 -8.69
C ASP A 169 4.72 -16.36 -9.13
N LEU A 170 3.39 -16.30 -8.92
CA LEU A 170 2.45 -17.35 -9.28
C LEU A 170 2.16 -17.35 -10.77
N MET A 171 2.14 -18.53 -11.39
CA MET A 171 1.83 -18.70 -12.81
C MET A 171 0.47 -19.36 -13.00
N VAL A 172 -0.38 -18.83 -13.89
CA VAL A 172 -1.68 -19.44 -14.18
C VAL A 172 -1.49 -20.81 -14.87
N ILE A 173 -2.18 -21.84 -14.38
CA ILE A 173 -2.14 -23.18 -15.00
C ILE A 173 -3.21 -23.27 -16.08
N ASN A 174 -2.77 -23.39 -17.33
CA ASN A 174 -3.65 -23.64 -18.46
C ASN A 174 -3.91 -25.14 -18.66
N ARG A 175 -5.04 -25.48 -19.29
CA ARG A 175 -5.41 -26.87 -19.60
C ARG A 175 -4.41 -27.56 -20.54
N SER A 176 -3.69 -26.79 -21.34
CA SER A 176 -2.68 -27.26 -22.30
C SER A 176 -1.28 -27.43 -21.70
N THR A 177 -0.99 -26.85 -20.53
CA THR A 177 0.36 -26.86 -19.95
C THR A 177 0.69 -28.22 -19.32
N THR A 178 1.52 -29.02 -19.97
CA THR A 178 1.88 -30.38 -19.51
C THR A 178 3.06 -30.42 -18.56
N GLU A 179 3.98 -29.45 -18.64
CA GLU A 179 5.16 -29.37 -17.79
C GLU A 179 5.34 -27.93 -17.29
N LEU A 180 5.77 -27.79 -16.03
CA LEU A 180 6.07 -26.50 -15.41
C LEU A 180 7.40 -26.56 -14.66
N PRO A 181 8.22 -25.48 -14.72
CA PRO A 181 9.47 -25.44 -13.99
C PRO A 181 9.21 -25.27 -12.48
N LEU A 182 9.92 -26.06 -11.68
CA LEU A 182 10.00 -25.97 -10.23
C LEU A 182 11.44 -25.74 -9.80
N THR A 183 11.70 -24.62 -9.13
CA THR A 183 13.00 -24.31 -8.54
C THR A 183 13.00 -24.75 -7.08
N VAL A 184 13.73 -25.82 -6.78
CA VAL A 184 13.93 -26.32 -5.43
C VAL A 184 15.20 -25.67 -4.86
N SER A 185 15.02 -24.86 -3.81
CA SER A 185 16.11 -24.17 -3.12
C SER A 185 16.23 -24.74 -1.70
N TYR A 186 17.45 -25.06 -1.29
CA TYR A 186 17.74 -25.55 0.05
C TYR A 186 18.71 -24.61 0.76
N ASP A 187 18.42 -24.27 2.01
CA ASP A 187 19.32 -23.50 2.88
C ASP A 187 19.18 -23.94 4.34
N LYS A 188 20.24 -23.81 5.14
CA LYS A 188 20.19 -24.12 6.57
C LYS A 188 19.45 -23.04 7.36
N ILE A 189 18.87 -23.42 8.50
CA ILE A 189 18.19 -22.48 9.39
C ILE A 189 18.63 -22.66 10.85
N SER A 190 18.85 -21.56 11.55
CA SER A 190 19.09 -21.56 13.00
C SER A 190 17.77 -21.69 13.77
N LEU A 191 17.83 -22.14 15.02
CA LEU A 191 16.64 -22.31 15.85
C LEU A 191 15.88 -20.99 16.05
N GLY A 192 16.61 -19.89 16.31
CA GLY A 192 16.01 -18.57 16.48
C GLY A 192 15.29 -18.08 15.21
N LYS A 193 15.92 -18.27 14.05
CA LYS A 193 15.33 -17.92 12.76
C LYS A 193 14.10 -18.80 12.49
N LEU A 194 14.19 -20.11 12.71
CA LEU A 194 13.08 -21.05 12.53
C LEU A 194 11.85 -20.65 13.35
N ARG A 195 12.02 -20.37 14.64
CA ARG A 195 10.92 -19.94 15.53
C ARG A 195 10.29 -18.64 15.05
N PHE A 196 11.09 -17.68 14.61
CA PHE A 196 10.59 -16.45 14.01
C PHE A 196 9.74 -16.72 12.75
N TRP A 197 10.21 -17.58 11.84
CA TRP A 197 9.45 -17.94 10.63
C TRP A 197 8.14 -18.67 10.96
N ILE A 198 8.14 -19.59 11.94
CA ILE A 198 6.92 -20.27 12.39
C ILE A 198 5.89 -19.25 12.91
N HIS A 199 6.31 -18.35 13.81
CA HIS A 199 5.42 -17.31 14.34
C HIS A 199 4.91 -16.36 13.26
N MET A 200 5.75 -16.01 12.28
CA MET A 200 5.32 -15.18 11.16
C MET A 200 4.30 -15.90 10.29
N GLN A 201 4.49 -17.20 10.05
CA GLN A 201 3.55 -18.01 9.27
C GLN A 201 2.19 -18.10 9.96
N ASP A 202 2.20 -18.33 11.28
CA ASP A 202 0.98 -18.35 12.08
C ASP A 202 0.29 -16.99 12.14
N ALA A 203 1.06 -15.89 12.18
CA ALA A 203 0.51 -14.53 12.16
C ALA A 203 -0.17 -14.21 10.81
N VAL A 204 0.47 -14.55 9.69
CA VAL A 204 -0.11 -14.37 8.35
C VAL A 204 -1.36 -15.24 8.18
N TYR A 205 -1.31 -16.49 8.64
CA TYR A 205 -2.48 -17.38 8.63
C TYR A 205 -3.63 -16.82 9.48
N SER A 206 -3.32 -16.27 10.66
CA SER A 206 -4.31 -15.61 11.54
C SER A 206 -4.94 -14.38 10.87
N LEU A 207 -4.15 -13.54 10.18
CA LEU A 207 -4.68 -12.40 9.41
C LEU A 207 -5.71 -12.86 8.37
N GLN A 208 -5.42 -13.93 7.63
CA GLN A 208 -6.36 -14.51 6.68
C GLN A 208 -7.64 -15.01 7.37
N GLN A 209 -7.52 -15.63 8.56
CA GLN A 209 -8.70 -16.04 9.35
C GLN A 209 -9.54 -14.86 9.85
N PHE A 210 -8.93 -13.70 10.10
CA PHE A 210 -9.63 -12.47 10.44
C PHE A 210 -10.29 -11.78 9.22
N GLY A 211 -10.19 -12.36 8.02
CA GLY A 211 -10.84 -11.88 6.81
C GLY A 211 -9.98 -10.93 5.97
N PHE A 212 -8.68 -10.80 6.24
CA PHE A 212 -7.76 -10.11 5.34
C PHE A 212 -7.63 -10.88 4.02
N SER A 213 -7.54 -10.15 2.90
CA SER A 213 -7.40 -10.79 1.58
C SER A 213 -6.03 -11.47 1.43
N GLU A 214 -5.92 -12.46 0.54
CA GLU A 214 -4.60 -13.07 0.24
C GLU A 214 -3.59 -12.04 -0.27
N LYS A 215 -4.06 -10.99 -0.95
CA LYS A 215 -3.22 -9.88 -1.41
C LYS A 215 -2.62 -9.12 -0.22
N ASP A 216 -3.43 -8.74 0.76
CA ASP A 216 -2.94 -8.00 1.93
C ASP A 216 -1.98 -8.86 2.77
N ALA A 217 -2.30 -10.15 2.91
CA ALA A 217 -1.41 -11.12 3.55
C ALA A 217 -0.07 -11.26 2.80
N ASP A 218 -0.10 -11.28 1.46
CA ASP A 218 1.10 -11.32 0.63
C ASP A 218 1.95 -10.05 0.72
N GLU A 219 1.33 -8.88 0.87
CA GLU A 219 2.04 -7.63 1.15
C GLU A 219 2.82 -7.73 2.47
N VAL A 220 2.19 -8.25 3.53
CA VAL A 220 2.89 -8.52 4.81
C VAL A 220 4.05 -9.49 4.61
N LYS A 221 3.87 -10.59 3.85
CA LYS A 221 4.98 -11.51 3.53
C LYS A 221 6.13 -10.78 2.85
N GLY A 222 5.83 -9.92 1.88
CA GLY A 222 6.82 -9.15 1.16
C GLY A 222 7.67 -8.23 2.02
N ILE A 223 7.04 -7.66 3.05
CA ILE A 223 7.74 -6.81 4.01
C ILE A 223 8.85 -7.57 4.76
N PHE A 224 8.70 -8.87 5.01
CA PHE A 224 9.71 -9.63 5.76
C PHE A 224 10.64 -10.48 4.89
N VAL A 225 10.16 -10.93 3.72
CA VAL A 225 10.92 -11.78 2.78
C VAL A 225 11.80 -10.94 1.87
N ASP A 226 11.23 -9.91 1.24
CA ASP A 226 11.91 -9.17 0.17
C ASP A 226 12.72 -7.99 0.71
N THR A 227 12.58 -7.67 1.99
CA THR A 227 13.09 -6.43 2.58
C THR A 227 14.15 -6.72 3.63
N ASN A 228 15.23 -5.94 3.62
CA ASN A 228 16.22 -5.97 4.68
C ASN A 228 15.57 -5.53 6.01
N LEU A 229 15.80 -6.26 7.10
CA LEU A 229 15.29 -5.94 8.44
C LEU A 229 15.54 -4.47 8.84
N TYR A 230 16.70 -3.91 8.46
CA TYR A 230 17.01 -2.50 8.70
C TYR A 230 16.07 -1.55 7.94
N PHE A 231 15.77 -1.88 6.69
CA PHE A 231 14.84 -1.09 5.87
C PHE A 231 13.41 -1.22 6.40
N LEU A 232 12.99 -2.42 6.82
CA LEU A 232 11.69 -2.63 7.47
C LEU A 232 11.56 -1.80 8.76
N ALA A 233 12.56 -1.85 9.65
CA ALA A 233 12.54 -1.06 10.88
C ALA A 233 12.45 0.44 10.59
N LEU A 234 13.19 0.92 9.58
CA LEU A 234 13.10 2.30 9.10
C LEU A 234 11.68 2.62 8.58
N THR A 235 11.09 1.77 7.75
CA THR A 235 9.73 1.93 7.23
C THR A 235 8.71 2.05 8.35
N PHE A 236 8.81 1.18 9.37
CA PHE A 236 7.92 1.23 10.54
C PHE A 236 8.06 2.56 11.29
N PHE A 237 9.30 3.00 11.53
CA PHE A 237 9.55 4.26 12.22
C PHE A 237 9.00 5.45 11.43
N VAL A 238 9.31 5.55 10.13
CA VAL A 238 8.82 6.63 9.25
C VAL A 238 7.29 6.65 9.22
N ALA A 239 6.65 5.48 9.05
CA ALA A 239 5.19 5.35 9.07
C ALA A 239 4.56 5.85 10.38
N ALA A 240 5.17 5.51 11.52
CA ALA A 240 4.70 5.96 12.83
C ALA A 240 4.79 7.48 13.00
N PHE A 241 5.90 8.10 12.56
CA PHE A 241 6.04 9.56 12.59
C PHE A 241 5.08 10.27 11.64
N HIS A 242 4.88 9.73 10.43
CA HIS A 242 3.93 10.28 9.46
C HIS A 242 2.51 10.31 10.04
N LEU A 243 2.01 9.18 10.57
CA LEU A 243 0.70 9.13 11.25
C LEU A 243 0.59 10.10 12.42
N LEU A 244 1.66 10.26 13.21
CA LEU A 244 1.67 11.20 14.32
C LEU A 244 1.54 12.65 13.83
N PHE A 245 2.27 13.03 12.77
CA PHE A 245 2.22 14.38 12.23
C PHE A 245 0.89 14.68 11.53
N ASP A 246 0.33 13.74 10.78
CA ASP A 246 -1.02 13.86 10.23
C ASP A 246 -2.05 14.12 11.32
N PHE A 247 -2.01 13.33 12.40
CA PHE A 247 -2.90 13.51 13.53
C PHE A 247 -2.74 14.89 14.18
N LEU A 248 -1.50 15.37 14.37
CA LEU A 248 -1.23 16.69 14.93
C LEU A 248 -1.70 17.81 13.99
N ALA A 249 -1.53 17.65 12.68
CA ALA A 249 -1.99 18.58 11.67
C ALA A 249 -3.53 18.69 11.69
N PHE A 250 -4.24 17.56 11.67
CA PHE A 250 -5.70 17.53 11.79
C PHE A 250 -6.18 18.16 13.10
N LYS A 251 -5.55 17.81 14.22
CA LYS A 251 -5.91 18.38 15.54
C LYS A 251 -5.76 19.90 15.55
N ASN A 252 -4.66 20.42 15.01
CA ASN A 252 -4.41 21.86 14.97
C ASN A 252 -5.41 22.57 14.06
N ASP A 253 -5.65 22.02 12.88
CA ASP A 253 -6.57 22.56 11.88
C ASP A 253 -8.02 22.57 12.38
N ILE A 254 -8.51 21.48 12.98
CA ILE A 254 -9.82 21.43 13.64
C ILE A 254 -9.90 22.45 14.76
N SER A 255 -8.87 22.57 15.60
CA SER A 255 -8.83 23.56 16.69
C SER A 255 -8.90 25.00 16.18
N PHE A 256 -8.15 25.32 15.11
CA PHE A 256 -8.15 26.62 14.45
C PHE A 256 -9.55 26.95 13.89
N TRP A 257 -10.10 26.07 13.07
CA TRP A 257 -11.41 26.28 12.46
C TRP A 257 -12.51 26.32 13.50
N LYS A 258 -12.45 25.52 14.58
CA LYS A 258 -13.44 25.54 15.67
C LYS A 258 -13.52 26.90 16.37
N LYS A 259 -12.36 27.54 16.61
CA LYS A 259 -12.27 28.83 17.32
C LYS A 259 -12.62 30.05 16.44
N LYS A 260 -12.41 29.96 15.12
CA LYS A 260 -12.65 31.06 14.18
C LYS A 260 -14.16 31.32 13.98
N ARG A 261 -14.58 32.58 14.18
CA ARG A 261 -15.99 33.05 14.05
C ARG A 261 -16.22 33.98 12.85
N SER A 262 -15.16 34.63 12.35
CA SER A 262 -15.20 35.54 11.20
C SER A 262 -14.36 34.95 10.05
N MET A 263 -14.82 35.10 8.81
CA MET A 263 -14.12 34.63 7.60
C MET A 263 -13.28 35.74 6.94
N ILE A 264 -13.09 36.88 7.62
CA ILE A 264 -12.23 37.96 7.17
C ILE A 264 -10.81 37.42 6.92
N GLY A 265 -10.26 37.69 5.74
CA GLY A 265 -8.94 37.21 5.31
C GLY A 265 -8.90 35.78 4.78
N MET A 266 -10.04 35.09 4.62
CA MET A 266 -10.11 33.76 3.99
C MET A 266 -11.09 33.75 2.83
N SER A 267 -10.65 33.17 1.71
CA SER A 267 -11.44 33.05 0.49
C SER A 267 -12.33 31.82 0.51
N THR A 268 -13.66 32.01 0.49
CA THR A 268 -14.63 30.91 0.43
C THR A 268 -14.42 30.04 -0.82
N LYS A 269 -14.01 30.64 -1.94
CA LYS A 269 -13.66 29.93 -3.18
C LYS A 269 -12.44 29.04 -3.00
N ALA A 270 -11.41 29.51 -2.29
CA ALA A 270 -10.24 28.69 -1.98
C ALA A 270 -10.58 27.51 -1.06
N VAL A 271 -11.47 27.69 -0.08
CA VAL A 271 -11.94 26.61 0.80
C VAL A 271 -12.73 25.56 0.00
N LEU A 272 -13.62 25.99 -0.90
CA LEU A 272 -14.36 25.09 -1.80
C LEU A 272 -13.42 24.32 -2.73
N TRP A 273 -12.45 25.02 -3.33
CA TRP A 273 -11.47 24.41 -4.22
C TRP A 273 -10.59 23.38 -3.51
N ARG A 274 -10.13 23.69 -2.28
CA ARG A 274 -9.39 22.74 -1.44
C ARG A 274 -10.22 21.50 -1.15
N CYS A 275 -11.48 21.67 -0.75
CA CYS A 275 -12.37 20.54 -0.50
C CYS A 275 -12.58 19.67 -1.75
N PHE A 276 -12.84 20.28 -2.91
CA PHE A 276 -12.97 19.56 -4.18
C PHE A 276 -11.69 18.77 -4.50
N SER A 277 -10.53 19.42 -4.39
CA SER A 277 -9.22 18.83 -4.64
C SER A 277 -8.96 17.62 -3.74
N THR A 278 -9.18 17.75 -2.44
CA THR A 278 -8.96 16.68 -1.46
C THR A 278 -9.89 15.49 -1.70
N VAL A 279 -11.15 15.73 -2.04
CA VAL A 279 -12.10 14.64 -2.36
C VAL A 279 -11.69 13.89 -3.63
N VAL A 280 -11.28 14.60 -4.68
CA VAL A 280 -10.79 13.98 -5.92
C VAL A 280 -9.54 13.14 -5.66
N ILE A 281 -8.58 13.65 -4.89
CA ILE A 281 -7.37 12.91 -4.51
C ILE A 281 -7.73 11.66 -3.70
N PHE A 282 -8.66 11.76 -2.74
CA PHE A 282 -9.10 10.60 -1.98
C PHE A 282 -9.74 9.52 -2.86
N LEU A 283 -10.62 9.90 -3.80
CA LEU A 283 -11.25 8.96 -4.73
C LEU A 283 -10.21 8.26 -5.62
N PHE A 284 -9.15 8.95 -6.00
CA PHE A 284 -8.05 8.37 -6.74
C PHE A 284 -7.20 7.40 -5.94
N LEU A 285 -6.85 7.77 -4.71
CA LEU A 285 -6.13 6.88 -3.80
C LEU A 285 -6.96 5.60 -3.50
N LEU A 286 -8.29 5.72 -3.51
CA LEU A 286 -9.21 4.60 -3.39
C LEU A 286 -9.24 3.72 -4.66
N ASP A 287 -9.32 4.31 -5.86
CA ASP A 287 -9.31 3.60 -7.15
C ASP A 287 -7.98 2.87 -7.41
N GLU A 288 -6.86 3.50 -7.04
CA GLU A 288 -5.52 2.92 -7.15
C GLU A 288 -5.21 1.86 -6.07
N GLN A 289 -6.15 1.60 -5.14
CA GLN A 289 -5.96 0.66 -4.02
C GLN A 289 -4.66 0.91 -3.25
N THR A 290 -4.42 2.18 -2.92
CA THR A 290 -3.21 2.58 -2.20
C THR A 290 -3.19 2.07 -0.76
N SER A 291 -2.00 2.05 -0.14
CA SER A 291 -1.85 1.60 1.23
C SER A 291 -2.84 2.30 2.18
N LEU A 292 -3.45 1.52 3.07
CA LEU A 292 -4.36 2.02 4.11
C LEU A 292 -3.75 3.15 4.94
N LEU A 293 -2.43 3.14 5.10
CA LEU A 293 -1.66 4.15 5.81
C LEU A 293 -1.82 5.55 5.20
N VAL A 294 -2.03 5.65 3.89
CA VAL A 294 -2.24 6.91 3.16
C VAL A 294 -3.72 7.19 2.97
N LEU A 295 -4.49 6.14 2.64
CA LEU A 295 -5.90 6.23 2.32
C LEU A 295 -6.73 6.71 3.53
N ILE A 296 -6.45 6.21 4.74
CA ILE A 296 -7.20 6.57 5.94
C ILE A 296 -7.00 8.05 6.31
N PRO A 297 -5.76 8.58 6.45
CA PRO A 297 -5.56 10.01 6.68
C PRO A 297 -6.15 10.89 5.58
N ALA A 298 -6.00 10.51 4.29
CA ALA A 298 -6.60 11.26 3.18
C ALA A 298 -8.14 11.31 3.29
N GLY A 299 -8.78 10.20 3.67
CA GLY A 299 -10.22 10.14 3.91
C GLY A 299 -10.67 11.01 5.09
N VAL A 300 -9.94 10.95 6.21
CA VAL A 300 -10.19 11.84 7.38
C VAL A 300 -10.04 13.31 6.97
N GLY A 301 -9.01 13.64 6.20
CA GLY A 301 -8.78 14.97 5.65
C GLY A 301 -9.93 15.45 4.77
N ALA A 302 -10.46 14.60 3.88
CA ALA A 302 -11.61 14.92 3.05
C ALA A 302 -12.86 15.24 3.89
N VAL A 303 -13.12 14.47 4.95
CA VAL A 303 -14.23 14.73 5.89
C VAL A 303 -14.05 16.06 6.63
N ILE A 304 -12.83 16.37 7.06
CA ILE A 304 -12.50 17.65 7.73
C ILE A 304 -12.72 18.83 6.76
N GLU A 305 -12.27 18.75 5.51
CA GLU A 305 -12.47 19.80 4.51
C GLU A 305 -13.96 20.01 4.18
N LEU A 306 -14.75 18.93 4.08
CA LEU A 306 -16.21 19.03 3.94
C LEU A 306 -16.86 19.76 5.13
N TRP A 307 -16.40 19.48 6.35
CA TRP A 307 -16.85 20.19 7.55
C TRP A 307 -16.48 21.69 7.51
N LYS A 308 -15.29 22.03 7.03
CA LYS A 308 -14.87 23.44 6.85
C LYS A 308 -15.75 24.15 5.84
N VAL A 309 -16.07 23.54 4.70
CA VAL A 309 -16.98 24.11 3.70
C VAL A 309 -18.34 24.41 4.31
N LYS A 310 -18.92 23.45 5.05
CA LYS A 310 -20.19 23.65 5.78
C LYS A 310 -20.12 24.86 6.71
N LYS A 311 -19.00 25.02 7.43
CA LYS A 311 -18.77 26.13 8.35
C LYS A 311 -18.53 27.47 7.62
N ALA A 312 -17.73 27.48 6.56
CA ALA A 312 -17.40 28.66 5.75
C ALA A 312 -18.65 29.25 5.09
N LEU A 313 -19.53 28.39 4.57
CA LEU A 313 -20.80 28.78 3.98
C LEU A 313 -21.87 29.19 5.02
N LYS A 314 -21.55 29.13 6.32
CA LYS A 314 -22.47 29.37 7.47
C LYS A 314 -23.81 28.63 7.26
N MET A 315 -23.74 27.41 6.74
CA MET A 315 -24.89 26.70 6.23
C MET A 315 -25.81 26.27 7.38
N THR A 316 -26.99 26.90 7.49
CA THR A 316 -28.00 26.52 8.47
C THR A 316 -29.07 25.70 7.76
N ILE A 317 -29.07 24.37 7.99
CA ILE A 317 -30.10 23.48 7.44
C ILE A 317 -31.33 23.61 8.32
N LYS A 318 -32.34 24.35 7.85
CA LYS A 318 -33.65 24.38 8.48
C LYS A 318 -34.54 23.37 7.77
N TRP A 319 -35.11 22.44 8.53
CA TRP A 319 -36.09 21.50 8.04
C TRP A 319 -37.47 22.17 8.01
N GLN A 320 -38.04 22.34 6.83
CA GLN A 320 -39.45 22.67 6.63
C GLN A 320 -40.11 21.46 5.96
N GLY A 321 -40.70 20.56 6.76
CA GLY A 321 -41.28 19.30 6.28
C GLY A 321 -40.23 18.33 5.72
N LEU A 322 -40.49 17.72 4.56
CA LEU A 322 -39.65 16.66 3.94
C LEU A 322 -38.47 17.17 3.10
N ARG A 323 -38.33 18.50 2.87
CA ARG A 323 -37.27 19.06 2.02
C ARG A 323 -36.34 19.96 2.85
N PRO A 324 -35.02 19.69 2.88
CA PRO A 324 -34.08 20.56 3.56
C PRO A 324 -33.93 21.88 2.80
N LYS A 325 -34.20 23.02 3.45
CA LYS A 325 -33.96 24.35 2.86
C LYS A 325 -32.65 24.89 3.40
N ILE A 326 -31.68 25.03 2.50
CA ILE A 326 -30.33 25.49 2.80
C ILE A 326 -30.33 27.03 2.83
N GLN A 327 -30.09 27.64 3.99
CA GLN A 327 -29.87 29.09 4.12
C GLN A 327 -28.36 29.37 4.22
N PHE A 328 -27.85 30.19 3.30
CA PHE A 328 -26.49 30.73 3.32
C PHE A 328 -26.47 32.04 4.10
N GLY A 329 -25.44 32.25 4.93
CA GLY A 329 -25.29 33.50 5.69
C GLY A 329 -24.88 34.68 4.81
N THR A 330 -25.18 35.91 5.24
CA THR A 330 -24.77 37.15 4.56
C THR A 330 -23.27 37.42 4.75
N TYR A 331 -22.61 37.84 3.67
CA TYR A 331 -21.19 38.23 3.64
C TYR A 331 -21.03 39.71 4.03
N ASN A 332 -20.01 40.04 4.82
CA ASN A 332 -19.67 41.42 5.17
C ASN A 332 -18.95 42.13 4.00
N ASP A 333 -19.06 43.45 3.89
CA ASP A 333 -18.43 44.23 2.78
C ASP A 333 -16.89 44.10 2.71
N SER A 334 -16.23 43.81 3.84
CA SER A 334 -14.79 43.50 3.89
C SER A 334 -14.44 42.10 3.35
N GLU A 335 -15.39 41.15 3.40
CA GLU A 335 -15.22 39.80 2.83
C GLU A 335 -15.33 39.86 1.29
N LYS A 336 -16.21 40.72 0.74
CA LYS A 336 -16.34 40.96 -0.71
C LYS A 336 -15.08 41.53 -1.35
N LYS A 337 -14.42 42.51 -0.72
CA LYS A 337 -13.18 43.10 -1.26
C LYS A 337 -12.03 42.09 -1.37
N THR A 338 -11.96 41.13 -0.46
CA THR A 338 -10.95 40.04 -0.51
C THR A 338 -11.28 39.06 -1.65
N GLU A 339 -12.57 38.81 -1.90
CA GLU A 339 -13.05 37.92 -2.96
C GLU A 339 -12.82 38.49 -4.37
N GLU A 340 -12.84 39.81 -4.53
CA GLU A 340 -12.62 40.48 -5.83
C GLU A 340 -11.19 40.30 -6.36
N TYR A 341 -10.18 40.46 -5.51
CA TYR A 341 -8.77 40.27 -5.91
C TYR A 341 -8.46 38.81 -6.30
N ASP A 342 -8.98 37.85 -5.54
CA ASP A 342 -8.86 36.43 -5.87
C ASP A 342 -9.57 36.10 -7.19
N THR A 343 -10.77 36.66 -7.42
CA THR A 343 -11.55 36.38 -8.64
C THR A 343 -10.81 36.82 -9.90
N GLN A 344 -10.08 37.94 -9.84
CA GLN A 344 -9.31 38.43 -10.99
C GLN A 344 -8.12 37.52 -11.29
N ALA A 345 -7.35 37.11 -10.28
CA ALA A 345 -6.21 36.19 -10.45
C ALA A 345 -6.66 34.81 -10.97
N MET A 346 -7.75 34.27 -10.42
CA MET A 346 -8.36 33.01 -10.83
C MET A 346 -8.82 33.02 -12.29
N LYS A 347 -9.40 34.14 -12.75
CA LYS A 347 -9.93 34.25 -14.11
C LYS A 347 -8.84 34.12 -15.17
N TYR A 348 -7.74 34.86 -15.03
CA TYR A 348 -6.62 34.77 -15.97
C TYR A 348 -5.93 33.41 -15.91
N LEU A 349 -5.76 32.88 -14.70
CA LEU A 349 -5.14 31.57 -14.52
C LEU A 349 -5.98 30.44 -15.14
N SER A 350 -7.31 30.53 -15.07
CA SER A 350 -8.23 29.53 -15.65
C SER A 350 -8.17 29.42 -17.17
N TYR A 351 -7.89 30.52 -17.88
CA TYR A 351 -7.75 30.51 -19.35
C TYR A 351 -6.53 29.70 -19.83
N LEU A 352 -5.47 29.63 -19.03
CA LEU A 352 -4.30 28.79 -19.33
C LEU A 352 -4.54 27.34 -18.87
N LEU A 353 -5.19 27.16 -17.73
CA LEU A 353 -5.33 25.87 -17.07
C LEU A 353 -6.36 24.95 -17.72
N TYR A 354 -7.53 25.45 -18.12
CA TYR A 354 -8.55 24.59 -18.72
C TYR A 354 -8.07 23.93 -20.03
N PRO A 355 -7.41 24.64 -20.97
CA PRO A 355 -6.83 23.99 -22.15
C PRO A 355 -5.76 22.96 -21.80
N LEU A 356 -4.91 23.22 -20.80
CA LEU A 356 -3.85 22.31 -20.38
C LEU A 356 -4.43 21.02 -19.77
N CYS A 357 -5.45 21.13 -18.92
CA CYS A 357 -6.12 19.98 -18.32
C CYS A 357 -6.88 19.15 -19.37
N ILE A 358 -7.59 19.81 -20.30
CA ILE A 358 -8.33 19.12 -21.37
C ILE A 358 -7.35 18.44 -22.34
N GLY A 359 -6.26 19.12 -22.72
CA GLY A 359 -5.21 18.55 -23.57
C GLY A 359 -4.52 17.36 -22.92
N GLY A 360 -4.20 17.48 -21.62
CA GLY A 360 -3.63 16.37 -20.83
C GLY A 360 -4.57 15.18 -20.70
N ALA A 361 -5.87 15.41 -20.47
CA ALA A 361 -6.88 14.36 -20.42
C ALA A 361 -7.04 13.64 -21.78
N GLY A 362 -7.00 14.39 -22.89
CA GLY A 362 -7.03 13.83 -24.25
C GLY A 362 -5.79 13.03 -24.59
N TYR A 363 -4.59 13.53 -24.26
CA TYR A 363 -3.33 12.79 -24.44
C TYR A 363 -3.31 11.49 -23.64
N SER A 364 -3.75 11.57 -22.38
CA SER A 364 -3.89 10.44 -21.46
C SER A 364 -4.82 9.36 -22.03
N LEU A 365 -5.97 9.75 -22.58
CA LEU A 365 -6.92 8.81 -23.18
C LEU A 365 -6.36 8.04 -24.38
N LEU A 366 -5.45 8.67 -25.15
CA LEU A 366 -4.88 8.11 -26.37
C LEU A 366 -3.67 7.18 -26.11
N ASN A 367 -2.89 7.46 -25.07
CA ASN A 367 -1.57 6.84 -24.87
C ASN A 367 -1.45 5.98 -23.61
N VAL A 368 -2.42 6.02 -22.70
CA VAL A 368 -2.36 5.33 -21.41
C VAL A 368 -3.48 4.29 -21.29
N LYS A 369 -3.13 3.10 -20.79
CA LYS A 369 -4.06 2.00 -20.50
C LYS A 369 -4.78 2.26 -19.17
N TYR A 370 -6.06 1.94 -19.11
CA TYR A 370 -6.89 2.14 -17.92
C TYR A 370 -7.76 0.91 -17.65
N LYS A 371 -8.09 0.70 -16.38
CA LYS A 371 -9.01 -0.36 -15.95
C LYS A 371 -10.44 -0.13 -16.45
N SER A 372 -10.86 1.14 -16.53
CA SER A 372 -12.21 1.54 -16.93
C SER A 372 -12.27 3.03 -17.29
N TRP A 373 -13.39 3.44 -17.89
CA TRP A 373 -13.72 4.86 -18.11
C TRP A 373 -13.77 5.67 -16.81
N TYR A 374 -14.18 5.04 -15.70
CA TYR A 374 -14.16 5.66 -14.38
C TYR A 374 -12.72 5.96 -13.94
N SER A 375 -11.83 4.98 -14.07
CA SER A 375 -10.41 5.13 -13.68
C SER A 375 -9.72 6.21 -14.52
N TRP A 376 -10.00 6.29 -15.83
CA TRP A 376 -9.50 7.37 -16.69
C TRP A 376 -10.01 8.75 -16.25
N LEU A 377 -11.30 8.87 -15.92
CA LEU A 377 -11.91 10.13 -15.50
C LEU A 377 -11.30 10.62 -14.19
N ILE A 378 -11.17 9.73 -13.19
CA ILE A 378 -10.56 10.05 -11.90
C ILE A 378 -9.09 10.44 -12.07
N ASN A 379 -8.30 9.65 -12.83
CA ASN A 379 -6.90 9.98 -13.14
C ASN A 379 -6.76 11.37 -13.81
N SER A 380 -7.66 11.69 -14.74
CA SER A 380 -7.68 12.99 -15.42
C SER A 380 -8.00 14.14 -14.46
N PHE A 381 -8.98 13.96 -13.57
CA PHE A 381 -9.30 14.96 -12.54
C PHE A 381 -8.15 15.19 -11.57
N VAL A 382 -7.47 14.12 -11.15
CA VAL A 382 -6.35 14.19 -10.20
C VAL A 382 -5.16 14.93 -10.80
N ASN A 383 -4.78 14.58 -12.02
CA ASN A 383 -3.70 15.27 -12.72
C ASN A 383 -4.03 16.76 -12.91
N GLY A 384 -5.30 17.06 -13.21
CA GLY A 384 -5.80 18.44 -13.22
C GLY A 384 -5.63 19.12 -11.85
N VAL A 385 -6.17 18.51 -10.78
CA VAL A 385 -6.09 19.03 -9.41
C VAL A 385 -4.63 19.25 -8.97
N TYR A 386 -3.72 18.33 -9.28
CA TYR A 386 -2.30 18.50 -9.01
C TYR A 386 -1.70 19.67 -9.81
N ALA A 387 -2.04 19.84 -11.09
CA ALA A 387 -1.59 21.00 -11.86
C ALA A 387 -2.14 22.33 -11.31
N PHE A 388 -3.42 22.37 -10.94
CA PHE A 388 -4.04 23.54 -10.31
C PHE A 388 -3.43 23.85 -8.94
N GLY A 389 -3.20 22.83 -8.11
CA GLY A 389 -2.59 22.97 -6.79
C GLY A 389 -1.22 23.66 -6.87
N PHE A 390 -0.43 23.32 -7.88
CA PHE A 390 0.89 23.93 -8.11
C PHE A 390 0.75 25.43 -8.34
N LEU A 391 -0.14 25.77 -9.27
CA LEU A 391 -0.35 27.13 -9.70
C LEU A 391 -0.95 27.99 -8.60
N PHE A 392 -1.70 27.41 -7.65
CA PHE A 392 -2.17 28.15 -6.47
C PHE A 392 -1.10 28.45 -5.43
N MET A 393 0.04 27.77 -5.46
CA MET A 393 1.16 28.07 -4.57
C MET A 393 2.09 29.17 -5.11
N LEU A 394 2.12 29.39 -6.42
CA LEU A 394 2.99 30.39 -7.07
C LEU A 394 2.65 31.85 -6.75
N PRO A 395 1.38 32.29 -6.65
CA PRO A 395 1.05 33.68 -6.32
C PRO A 395 1.69 34.14 -5.01
N GLN A 396 1.74 33.28 -4.00
CA GLN A 396 2.37 33.60 -2.72
C GLN A 396 3.88 33.85 -2.87
N LEU A 397 4.58 33.01 -3.65
CA LEU A 397 5.99 33.19 -3.95
C LEU A 397 6.23 34.46 -4.77
N PHE A 398 5.36 34.76 -5.73
CA PHE A 398 5.44 35.96 -6.54
C PHE A 398 5.22 37.24 -5.72
N VAL A 399 4.22 37.25 -4.83
CA VAL A 399 3.96 38.38 -3.93
C VAL A 399 5.15 38.61 -3.00
N ASN A 400 5.75 37.55 -2.44
CA ASN A 400 6.96 37.69 -1.62
C ASN A 400 8.13 38.31 -2.40
N TYR A 401 8.33 37.88 -3.65
CA TYR A 401 9.35 38.44 -4.54
C TYR A 401 9.10 39.91 -4.88
N LYS A 402 7.84 40.27 -5.19
CA LYS A 402 7.45 41.63 -5.59
C LYS A 402 7.50 42.61 -4.42
N MET A 403 7.02 42.19 -3.25
CA MET A 403 6.98 43.02 -2.03
C MET A 403 8.31 43.04 -1.28
N LYS A 404 9.27 42.17 -1.66
CA LYS A 404 10.57 42.02 -0.98
C LYS A 404 10.43 41.78 0.53
N SER A 405 9.36 41.09 0.93
CA SER A 405 9.10 40.70 2.32
C SER A 405 8.36 39.35 2.36
N VAL A 406 8.46 38.62 3.47
CA VAL A 406 7.74 37.36 3.69
C VAL A 406 6.77 37.51 4.85
N ALA A 407 5.51 37.11 4.67
CA ALA A 407 4.52 37.17 5.75
C ALA A 407 4.95 36.29 6.95
N HIS A 408 4.77 36.80 8.17
CA HIS A 408 5.12 36.07 9.37
C HIS A 408 4.28 34.80 9.54
N LEU A 409 4.95 33.65 9.51
CA LEU A 409 4.35 32.35 9.80
C LEU A 409 4.69 31.93 11.24
N PRO A 410 3.71 31.56 12.09
CA PRO A 410 3.98 31.07 13.43
C PRO A 410 4.95 29.88 13.40
N TRP A 411 5.96 29.88 14.28
CA TRP A 411 7.03 28.86 14.29
C TRP A 411 6.46 27.42 14.33
N LYS A 412 5.36 27.19 15.05
CA LYS A 412 4.68 25.89 15.11
C LYS A 412 4.14 25.45 13.75
N ALA A 413 3.43 26.32 13.04
CA ALA A 413 2.88 26.03 11.72
C ALA A 413 3.99 25.81 10.69
N PHE A 414 5.07 26.60 10.78
CA PHE A 414 6.24 26.47 9.91
C PHE A 414 6.95 25.13 10.12
N THR A 415 7.12 24.73 11.38
CA THR A 415 7.75 23.46 11.75
C THR A 415 6.91 22.28 11.26
N TYR A 416 5.58 22.32 11.42
CA TYR A 416 4.71 21.27 10.88
C TYR A 416 4.76 21.20 9.35
N LYS A 417 4.78 22.35 8.67
CA LYS A 417 4.94 22.39 7.21
C LYS A 417 6.26 21.75 6.77
N ALA A 418 7.36 22.09 7.42
CA ALA A 418 8.69 21.54 7.11
C ALA A 418 8.78 20.03 7.33
N PHE A 419 8.23 19.53 8.45
CA PHE A 419 8.25 18.09 8.75
C PHE A 419 7.32 17.29 7.86
N ASN A 420 6.13 17.80 7.52
CA ASN A 420 5.23 17.11 6.60
C ASN A 420 5.90 16.92 5.23
N THR A 421 6.39 18.02 4.64
CA THR A 421 7.16 18.04 3.38
C THR A 421 8.30 17.01 3.38
N PHE A 422 9.21 17.08 4.37
CA PHE A 422 10.35 16.17 4.43
C PHE A 422 9.99 14.70 4.65
N ILE A 423 8.98 14.41 5.48
CA ILE A 423 8.56 13.04 5.77
C ILE A 423 7.77 12.46 4.59
N ASP A 424 6.97 13.26 3.89
CA ASP A 424 6.20 12.85 2.72
C ASP A 424 7.12 12.40 1.56
N ASP A 425 8.28 13.03 1.38
CA ASP A 425 9.27 12.63 0.38
C ASP A 425 9.99 11.31 0.73
N ILE A 426 10.37 11.12 2.00
CA ILE A 426 10.93 9.83 2.47
C ILE A 426 9.87 8.74 2.30
N PHE A 427 8.63 9.04 2.65
CA PHE A 427 7.51 8.13 2.56
C PHE A 427 7.20 7.76 1.10
N ALA A 428 7.24 8.73 0.18
CA ALA A 428 7.09 8.53 -1.26
C ALA A 428 8.15 7.58 -1.84
N PHE A 429 9.35 7.53 -1.26
CA PHE A 429 10.39 6.61 -1.70
C PHE A 429 10.24 5.20 -1.13
N ILE A 430 9.75 5.08 0.10
CA ILE A 430 9.71 3.80 0.84
C ILE A 430 8.40 3.03 0.59
N ILE A 431 7.26 3.72 0.53
CA ILE A 431 5.94 3.10 0.45
C ILE A 431 5.35 3.26 -0.94
N THR A 432 4.70 2.19 -1.42
CA THR A 432 4.09 2.14 -2.74
C THR A 432 2.92 3.13 -2.81
N MET A 433 3.17 4.26 -3.46
CA MET A 433 2.16 5.25 -3.82
C MET A 433 2.15 5.48 -5.33
N PRO A 434 1.01 5.92 -5.90
CA PRO A 434 0.91 6.27 -7.30
C PRO A 434 1.91 7.37 -7.65
N THR A 435 2.58 7.23 -8.79
CA THR A 435 3.63 8.17 -9.24
C THR A 435 3.13 9.61 -9.32
N SER A 436 1.86 9.82 -9.69
CA SER A 436 1.25 11.15 -9.74
C SER A 436 1.18 11.81 -8.35
N HIS A 437 0.83 11.04 -7.31
CA HIS A 437 0.82 11.53 -5.92
C HIS A 437 2.24 11.81 -5.43
N ARG A 438 3.21 10.92 -5.74
CA ARG A 438 4.62 11.13 -5.40
C ARG A 438 5.20 12.41 -6.01
N LEU A 439 4.87 12.67 -7.27
CA LEU A 439 5.29 13.90 -7.97
C LEU A 439 4.63 15.15 -7.36
N ALA A 440 3.39 15.04 -6.88
CA ALA A 440 2.71 16.13 -6.19
C ALA A 440 3.37 16.48 -4.83
N CYS A 441 3.79 15.47 -4.06
CA CYS A 441 4.58 15.68 -2.83
C CYS A 441 5.92 16.38 -3.16
N PHE A 442 6.69 15.81 -4.08
CA PHE A 442 7.99 16.37 -4.50
C PHE A 442 7.90 17.82 -4.99
N ARG A 443 6.80 18.17 -5.66
CA ARG A 443 6.53 19.55 -6.09
C ARG A 443 6.35 20.50 -4.90
N ASP A 444 5.60 20.09 -3.88
CA ASP A 444 5.38 20.90 -2.69
C ASP A 444 6.69 21.15 -1.94
N ASP A 445 7.62 20.19 -1.97
CA ASP A 445 8.99 20.31 -1.49
C ASP A 445 9.80 21.37 -2.25
N VAL A 446 9.77 21.36 -3.58
CA VAL A 446 10.45 22.39 -4.40
C VAL A 446 9.91 23.79 -4.07
N VAL A 447 8.58 23.93 -3.98
CA VAL A 447 7.93 25.20 -3.61
C VAL A 447 8.35 25.63 -2.20
N PHE A 448 8.43 24.69 -1.26
CA PHE A 448 8.85 24.96 0.11
C PHE A 448 10.32 25.42 0.19
N LEU A 449 11.23 24.79 -0.57
CA LEU A 449 12.63 25.22 -0.66
C LEU A 449 12.77 26.64 -1.23
N VAL A 450 12.00 26.98 -2.26
CA VAL A 450 11.96 28.34 -2.80
C VAL A 450 11.44 29.33 -1.76
N TYR A 451 10.42 28.95 -0.99
CA TYR A 451 9.94 29.77 0.13
C TYR A 451 11.02 29.97 1.21
N LEU A 452 11.78 28.93 1.58
CA LEU A 452 12.89 29.05 2.52
C LEU A 452 13.96 30.01 2.02
N TYR A 453 14.31 29.91 0.74
CA TYR A 453 15.26 30.82 0.09
C TYR A 453 14.76 32.27 0.13
N GLN A 454 13.49 32.51 -0.18
CA GLN A 454 12.89 33.84 -0.08
C GLN A 454 12.87 34.38 1.35
N ARG A 455 12.62 33.52 2.34
CA ARG A 455 12.63 33.89 3.76
C ARG A 455 14.03 34.22 4.27
N TRP A 456 15.06 33.59 3.70
CA TRP A 456 16.45 33.94 3.99
C TRP A 456 16.83 35.30 3.36
N LEU A 457 16.36 35.58 2.14
CA LEU A 457 16.70 36.78 1.39
C LEU A 457 15.90 38.03 1.82
N TYR A 458 14.63 37.88 2.24
CA TYR A 458 13.72 39.00 2.51
C TYR A 458 13.32 39.08 3.99
N PRO A 459 13.16 40.29 4.56
CA PRO A 459 12.71 40.47 5.93
C PRO A 459 11.28 39.93 6.16
N VAL A 460 11.04 39.44 7.38
CA VAL A 460 9.73 38.92 7.79
C VAL A 460 8.82 40.07 8.23
N ASP A 461 7.72 40.24 7.52
CA ASP A 461 6.70 41.25 7.77
C ASP A 461 5.57 40.68 8.65
N LYS A 462 5.41 41.26 9.85
CA LYS A 462 4.44 40.85 10.88
C LYS A 462 3.04 41.46 10.68
N SER A 463 2.95 42.53 9.89
CA SER A 463 1.69 43.21 9.59
C SER A 463 0.91 42.50 8.47
N ARG A 464 1.61 41.74 7.62
CA ARG A 464 1.00 41.00 6.52
C ARG A 464 0.22 39.79 6.98
N VAL A 465 -0.95 39.62 6.37
CA VAL A 465 -1.77 38.43 6.50
C VAL A 465 -1.05 37.25 5.84
N ASN A 466 -0.82 36.18 6.60
CA ASN A 466 -0.21 34.96 6.09
C ASN A 466 -1.21 34.09 5.31
N GLU A 467 -0.74 32.98 4.73
CA GLU A 467 -1.55 32.04 3.94
C GLU A 467 -2.75 31.41 4.70
N TYR A 468 -2.81 31.57 6.02
CA TYR A 468 -3.91 31.12 6.89
C TYR A 468 -4.88 32.24 7.27
N GLY A 469 -4.70 33.44 6.72
CA GLY A 469 -5.53 34.58 7.03
C GLY A 469 -5.24 35.20 8.40
N GLU A 470 -4.01 35.10 8.92
CA GLU A 470 -3.59 35.70 10.20
C GLU A 470 -2.49 36.76 9.99
N SER A 471 -2.63 37.95 10.58
CA SER A 471 -1.52 38.90 10.78
C SER A 471 -1.16 38.97 12.27
N TYR A 472 0.11 39.14 12.61
CA TYR A 472 0.56 39.09 14.00
C TYR A 472 0.17 40.37 14.79
N GLU A 473 -0.17 41.44 14.08
CA GLU A 473 -0.53 42.75 14.66
C GLU A 473 -2.04 42.95 14.91
N GLU A 474 -2.92 42.05 14.46
CA GLU A 474 -4.33 42.05 14.88
C GLU A 474 -4.42 41.65 16.37
N LYS A 475 -4.25 42.62 17.26
CA LYS A 475 -4.51 42.47 18.70
C LYS A 475 -5.92 41.88 18.90
N PRO A 476 -6.10 40.87 19.76
CA PRO A 476 -7.44 40.45 20.16
C PRO A 476 -8.14 41.65 20.79
N LYS A 477 -9.34 42.02 20.28
CA LYS A 477 -10.19 43.02 20.94
C LYS A 477 -10.35 42.60 22.40
N LYS A 478 -9.70 43.36 23.31
CA LYS A 478 -9.92 43.21 24.76
C LYS A 478 -11.42 43.27 25.00
N LYS A 479 -11.96 42.26 25.70
CA LYS A 479 -13.32 42.33 26.24
C LYS A 479 -13.41 43.64 27.03
N ALA A 480 -14.34 44.52 26.66
CA ALA A 480 -14.71 45.62 27.53
C ALA A 480 -15.18 45.00 28.84
N HIS A 481 -14.46 45.23 29.93
CA HIS A 481 -15.00 45.01 31.26
C HIS A 481 -16.20 45.94 31.39
N ARG A 482 -17.38 45.36 31.68
CA ARG A 482 -18.49 46.12 32.24
C ARG A 482 -18.06 46.51 33.66
N GLU A 483 -17.93 47.80 33.91
CA GLU A 483 -18.05 48.36 35.26
C GLU A 483 -19.49 48.22 35.74
#